data_AF-A0AB74FGC9-F1
#
_entry.id   AF-A0AB74FGC9-F1
#
_cell.length_a   1.000
_cell.length_b   1.000
_cell.length_c   1.000
_cell.angle_alpha   90.00
_cell.angle_beta   90.00
_cell.angle_gamma   90.00
#
_symmetry.space_group_name_H-M   'P 1'
#
loop_
_entity.id
_entity.type
_entity.pdbx_description
1 polymer ?
#
loop_
_entity_poly.entity_id
_entity_poly.type
_entity_poly.pdbx_seq_one_letter_code
_entity_poly.pdbx_strand_id
1 'polypeptide(L)'
;MATNSWVLPVLALTAALTVSCSHSRIQPQDASTSTSTSTSAVATNTAGRAKITFDPCSQIPASVIAQQKLDRLPPKPDRSADGDIENNRCGYLAQARYGVSAVASNYTLEMDKKVDFHGDFKEFDINGRRALSFLIYKNDPTACAIDVEATTGTYGVNASSAMGTFGDFPDCLTAARAHLDAFLPYFPA
;
A
#
# COMPACT_ATOMS: atom_id res chain seq x y z
N MET A 1 -33.77 34.47 -15.98
CA MET A 1 -35.09 34.07 -15.44
C MET A 1 -35.53 32.80 -16.18
N ALA A 2 -35.62 31.67 -15.48
CA ALA A 2 -36.50 30.53 -15.77
C ALA A 2 -36.14 29.41 -14.76
N THR A 3 -36.91 29.36 -13.67
CA THR A 3 -36.86 28.31 -12.65
C THR A 3 -37.83 27.20 -13.05
N ASN A 4 -37.47 25.93 -12.86
CA ASN A 4 -38.45 24.84 -12.85
C ASN A 4 -38.23 23.95 -11.64
N SER A 5 -39.17 24.03 -10.71
CA SER A 5 -39.21 23.35 -9.42
C SER A 5 -40.32 22.30 -9.50
N TRP A 6 -39.99 21.04 -9.26
CA TRP A 6 -40.99 19.98 -9.10
C TRP A 6 -41.03 19.57 -7.64
N VAL A 7 -42.21 19.69 -7.03
CA VAL A 7 -42.50 19.33 -5.64
C VAL A 7 -43.80 18.52 -5.62
N LEU A 8 -43.90 17.63 -4.62
CA LEU A 8 -45.07 17.06 -3.93
C LEU A 8 -45.36 15.57 -4.21
N PRO A 9 -46.01 14.80 -3.29
CA PRO A 9 -46.30 15.02 -1.86
C PRO A 9 -46.05 13.79 -0.92
N VAL A 10 -46.36 14.03 0.36
CA VAL A 10 -46.28 13.21 1.59
C VAL A 10 -47.43 12.19 1.75
N LEU A 11 -47.17 11.06 2.44
CA LEU A 11 -48.09 10.29 3.32
C LEU A 11 -47.23 9.44 4.28
N ALA A 12 -47.61 9.01 5.50
CA ALA A 12 -48.30 9.54 6.67
C ALA A 12 -48.37 8.34 7.68
N LEU A 13 -47.98 8.57 8.93
CA LEU A 13 -48.32 7.90 10.22
C LEU A 13 -48.61 6.38 10.32
N THR A 14 -47.99 5.73 11.34
CA THR A 14 -48.64 5.02 12.50
C THR A 14 -47.53 4.49 13.44
N ALA A 15 -47.38 4.97 14.68
CA ALA A 15 -48.07 4.60 15.94
C ALA A 15 -47.50 3.33 16.64
N ALA A 16 -47.21 3.50 17.94
CA ALA A 16 -46.40 2.66 18.82
C ALA A 16 -47.18 1.55 19.58
N LEU A 17 -46.47 0.90 20.53
CA LEU A 17 -46.87 -0.04 21.62
C LEU A 17 -46.57 -1.52 21.25
N THR A 18 -46.03 -2.43 22.07
CA THR A 18 -45.78 -2.54 23.53
C THR A 18 -45.01 -3.84 23.84
N VAL A 19 -44.55 -3.94 25.09
CA VAL A 19 -44.41 -5.16 25.93
C VAL A 19 -42.98 -5.65 26.22
N SER A 20 -42.68 -5.53 27.52
CA SER A 20 -41.63 -6.10 28.34
C SER A 20 -41.78 -7.62 28.53
N CYS A 21 -40.68 -8.36 28.54
CA CYS A 21 -40.52 -9.56 29.36
C CYS A 21 -39.05 -9.69 29.79
N SER A 22 -38.78 -9.34 31.05
CA SER A 22 -37.56 -9.76 31.76
C SER A 22 -37.65 -11.25 32.07
N HIS A 23 -36.68 -12.03 31.58
CA HIS A 23 -36.45 -13.39 32.07
C HIS A 23 -35.01 -13.53 32.57
N SER A 24 -34.88 -13.56 33.90
CA SER A 24 -33.72 -14.13 34.56
C SER A 24 -33.73 -15.65 34.31
N ARG A 25 -32.72 -16.17 33.60
CA ARG A 25 -32.38 -17.59 33.62
C ARG A 25 -31.03 -17.79 34.27
N ILE A 26 -31.03 -18.81 35.12
CA ILE A 26 -29.94 -19.38 35.87
C ILE A 26 -28.94 -20.05 34.90
N GLN A 27 -27.66 -19.87 35.24
CA GLN A 27 -26.40 -20.41 34.72
C GLN A 27 -26.46 -21.82 34.08
N PRO A 28 -25.67 -22.05 33.01
CA PRO A 28 -24.52 -22.95 33.17
C PRO A 28 -23.19 -22.29 32.84
N GLN A 29 -22.18 -22.77 33.55
CA GLN A 29 -20.78 -22.43 33.47
C GLN A 29 -20.20 -23.00 32.18
N ASP A 30 -20.31 -22.26 31.07
CA ASP A 30 -19.57 -22.59 29.86
C ASP A 30 -18.15 -22.07 30.00
N ALA A 31 -17.21 -23.00 30.03
CA ALA A 31 -15.79 -22.76 29.98
C ALA A 31 -15.49 -21.71 28.91
N SER A 32 -14.94 -20.57 29.33
CA SER A 32 -14.20 -19.69 28.43
C SER A 32 -13.05 -20.52 27.86
N THR A 33 -13.33 -21.15 26.72
CA THR A 33 -12.29 -21.52 25.79
C THR A 33 -11.77 -20.18 25.30
N SER A 34 -10.78 -19.65 26.02
CA SER A 34 -9.93 -18.60 25.52
C SER A 34 -9.35 -19.15 24.23
N THR A 35 -9.98 -18.82 23.09
CA THR A 35 -9.34 -18.91 21.80
C THR A 35 -8.16 -17.95 21.90
N SER A 36 -7.02 -18.50 22.30
CA SER A 36 -5.74 -17.85 22.11
C SER A 36 -5.63 -17.64 20.62
N THR A 37 -5.92 -16.41 20.17
CA THR A 37 -5.52 -15.93 18.86
C THR A 37 -4.02 -16.07 18.84
N SER A 38 -3.54 -17.20 18.28
CA SER A 38 -2.14 -17.39 17.98
C SER A 38 -1.82 -16.43 16.86
N THR A 39 -1.47 -15.19 17.23
CA THR A 39 -0.80 -14.28 16.31
C THR A 39 0.48 -14.99 15.92
N SER A 40 0.48 -15.61 14.74
CA SER A 40 1.66 -16.29 14.22
C SER A 40 2.79 -15.26 14.17
N ALA A 41 3.85 -15.49 14.93
CA ALA A 41 4.98 -14.58 14.97
C ALA A 41 5.55 -14.42 13.56
N VAL A 42 5.83 -13.17 13.16
CA VAL A 42 6.46 -12.88 11.87
C VAL A 42 7.83 -13.56 11.85
N ALA A 43 8.07 -14.41 10.85
CA ALA A 43 9.37 -15.07 10.70
C ALA A 43 10.48 -14.02 10.52
N THR A 44 11.62 -14.22 11.17
CA THR A 44 12.76 -13.30 11.08
C THR A 44 13.92 -13.90 10.32
N ASN A 45 14.76 -13.05 9.73
CA ASN A 45 16.05 -13.41 9.17
C ASN A 45 17.14 -13.52 10.27
N THR A 46 18.38 -13.76 9.86
CA THR A 46 19.52 -13.93 10.77
C THR A 46 19.86 -12.69 11.60
N ALA A 47 19.51 -11.49 11.12
CA ALA A 47 19.67 -10.23 11.83
C ALA A 47 18.46 -9.89 12.73
N GLY A 48 17.45 -10.76 12.80
CA GLY A 48 16.25 -10.56 13.60
C GLY A 48 15.21 -9.62 12.97
N ARG A 49 15.38 -9.20 11.71
CA ARG A 49 14.36 -8.45 10.96
C ARG A 49 13.34 -9.38 10.38
N ALA A 50 12.14 -8.87 10.09
CA ALA A 50 11.13 -9.63 9.38
C ALA A 50 11.68 -10.18 8.04
N LYS A 51 11.32 -11.42 7.73
CA LYS A 51 11.66 -12.08 6.48
C LYS A 51 10.66 -11.67 5.39
N ILE A 52 11.14 -11.34 4.20
CA ILE A 52 10.30 -10.91 3.09
C ILE A 52 9.89 -12.11 2.23
N THR A 53 8.60 -12.42 2.26
CA THR A 53 8.01 -13.51 1.47
C THR A 53 7.12 -13.02 0.33
N PHE A 54 6.68 -11.76 0.39
CA PHE A 54 5.87 -11.15 -0.67
C PHE A 54 6.69 -10.99 -1.95
N ASP A 55 6.13 -11.42 -3.08
CA ASP A 55 6.74 -11.34 -4.40
C ASP A 55 5.89 -10.47 -5.33
N PRO A 56 6.24 -9.20 -5.55
CA PRO A 56 5.39 -8.28 -6.31
C PRO A 56 5.10 -8.76 -7.74
N CYS A 57 6.01 -9.51 -8.38
CA CYS A 57 5.83 -9.98 -9.74
C CYS A 57 4.70 -11.01 -9.89
N SER A 58 4.47 -11.83 -8.87
CA SER A 58 3.42 -12.86 -8.89
C SER A 58 2.14 -12.42 -8.18
N GLN A 59 2.24 -11.43 -7.28
CA GLN A 59 1.13 -10.98 -6.44
C GLN A 59 0.33 -9.83 -7.05
N ILE A 60 0.94 -8.99 -7.90
CA ILE A 60 0.22 -7.93 -8.62
C ILE A 60 -0.29 -8.50 -9.96
N PRO A 61 -1.61 -8.50 -10.21
CA PRO A 61 -2.15 -9.08 -11.43
C PRO A 61 -1.65 -8.38 -12.70
N ALA A 62 -1.35 -9.16 -13.75
CA ALA A 62 -0.90 -8.62 -15.03
C ALA A 62 -1.92 -7.64 -15.66
N SER A 63 -3.22 -7.81 -15.38
CA SER A 63 -4.26 -6.86 -15.82
C SER A 63 -4.10 -5.47 -15.21
N VAL A 64 -3.64 -5.39 -13.95
CA VAL A 64 -3.35 -4.11 -13.27
C VAL A 64 -2.11 -3.47 -13.90
N ILE A 65 -1.07 -4.26 -14.16
CA ILE A 65 0.15 -3.78 -14.84
C ILE A 65 -0.18 -3.21 -16.23
N ALA A 66 -0.99 -3.91 -17.02
CA ALA A 66 -1.45 -3.45 -18.32
C ALA A 66 -2.32 -2.19 -18.23
N GLN A 67 -3.24 -2.12 -17.26
CA GLN A 67 -4.05 -0.92 -17.01
C GLN A 67 -3.20 0.30 -16.65
N GLN A 68 -2.11 0.09 -15.92
CA GLN A 68 -1.12 1.11 -15.57
C GLN A 68 -0.14 1.43 -16.72
N LYS A 69 -0.27 0.76 -17.88
CA LYS A 69 0.62 0.89 -19.04
C LYS A 69 2.10 0.57 -18.71
N LEU A 70 2.33 -0.40 -17.83
CA LEU A 70 3.65 -0.81 -17.34
C LEU A 70 4.19 -2.09 -18.02
N ASP A 71 3.57 -2.49 -19.12
CA ASP A 71 3.75 -3.76 -19.82
C ASP A 71 4.56 -3.64 -21.12
N ARG A 72 5.40 -2.59 -21.25
CA ARG A 72 6.23 -2.41 -22.45
C ARG A 72 7.24 -3.55 -22.64
N LEU A 73 7.68 -4.15 -21.54
CA LEU A 73 8.54 -5.32 -21.48
C LEU A 73 7.98 -6.31 -20.44
N PRO A 74 8.34 -7.60 -20.52
CA PRO A 74 8.03 -8.55 -19.45
C PRO A 74 8.52 -8.04 -18.08
N PRO A 75 7.80 -8.34 -16.99
CA PRO A 75 8.21 -7.98 -15.65
C PRO A 75 9.59 -8.56 -15.32
N LYS A 76 10.43 -7.77 -14.65
CA LYS A 76 11.79 -8.15 -14.27
C LYS A 76 11.86 -8.37 -12.75
N PRO A 77 11.88 -9.61 -12.27
CA PRO A 77 12.10 -9.88 -10.85
C PRO A 77 13.53 -9.49 -10.47
N ASP A 78 13.67 -8.90 -9.28
CA ASP A 78 14.95 -8.61 -8.64
C ASP A 78 14.82 -8.91 -7.15
N ARG A 79 15.62 -9.84 -6.65
CA ARG A 79 15.63 -10.25 -5.24
C ARG A 79 17.03 -10.10 -4.71
N SER A 80 17.17 -9.41 -3.58
CA SER A 80 18.45 -9.16 -2.93
C SER A 80 18.34 -9.43 -1.44
N ALA A 81 19.36 -10.08 -0.87
CA ALA A 81 19.52 -10.24 0.56
C ALA A 81 21.01 -10.17 0.93
N ASP A 82 21.36 -9.42 1.97
CA ASP A 82 22.73 -9.35 2.49
C ASP A 82 22.88 -9.98 3.90
N GLY A 83 21.82 -10.61 4.40
CA GLY A 83 21.74 -11.21 5.73
C GLY A 83 21.11 -10.31 6.79
N ASP A 84 21.06 -8.99 6.56
CA ASP A 84 20.33 -8.01 7.36
C ASP A 84 19.09 -7.50 6.61
N ILE A 85 19.31 -6.97 5.41
CA ILE A 85 18.26 -6.44 4.56
C ILE A 85 17.83 -7.48 3.53
N GLU A 86 16.52 -7.59 3.35
CA GLU A 86 15.87 -8.37 2.30
C GLU A 86 14.99 -7.46 1.46
N ASN A 87 15.08 -7.56 0.14
CA ASN A 87 14.20 -6.87 -0.80
C ASN A 87 13.73 -7.82 -1.90
N ASN A 88 12.43 -7.83 -2.14
CA ASN A 88 11.82 -8.40 -3.35
C ASN A 88 11.24 -7.26 -4.18
N ARG A 89 11.68 -7.16 -5.43
CA ARG A 89 11.25 -6.12 -6.37
C ARG A 89 10.71 -6.76 -7.64
N CYS A 90 9.72 -6.10 -8.23
CA CYS A 90 9.33 -6.36 -9.60
C CYS A 90 9.46 -5.07 -10.42
N GLY A 91 10.40 -5.07 -11.36
CA GLY A 91 10.62 -3.97 -12.28
C GLY A 91 9.72 -4.06 -13.51
N TYR A 92 9.19 -2.92 -13.91
CA TYR A 92 8.34 -2.73 -15.06
C TYR A 92 8.85 -1.57 -15.90
N LEU A 93 8.55 -1.59 -17.20
CA LEU A 93 8.83 -0.48 -18.10
C LEU A 93 7.51 0.10 -18.58
N ALA A 94 7.28 1.38 -18.29
CA ALA A 94 6.12 2.09 -18.79
C ALA A 94 6.15 2.20 -20.32
N GLN A 95 4.98 2.26 -20.95
CA GLN A 95 4.86 2.58 -22.38
C GLN A 95 5.51 3.94 -22.70
N ALA A 96 5.43 4.89 -21.76
CA ALA A 96 6.10 6.19 -21.79
C ALA A 96 7.60 6.15 -21.46
N ARG A 97 8.20 4.96 -21.36
CA ARG A 97 9.65 4.70 -21.26
C ARG A 97 10.35 5.19 -19.98
N TYR A 98 9.63 5.31 -18.89
CA TYR A 98 10.20 5.38 -17.53
C TYR A 98 10.05 4.03 -16.82
N GLY A 99 10.94 3.75 -15.87
CA GLY A 99 10.92 2.56 -15.03
C GLY A 99 10.00 2.73 -13.82
N VAL A 100 9.34 1.65 -13.45
CA VAL A 100 8.55 1.55 -12.21
C VAL A 100 8.88 0.23 -11.55
N SER A 101 9.12 0.22 -10.25
CA SER A 101 9.30 -1.02 -9.50
C SER A 101 8.32 -1.09 -8.35
N ALA A 102 7.58 -2.18 -8.22
CA ALA A 102 6.91 -2.52 -6.97
C ALA A 102 7.93 -3.17 -6.03
N VAL A 103 7.97 -2.74 -4.77
CA VAL A 103 9.01 -3.11 -3.80
C VAL A 103 8.36 -3.69 -2.54
N ALA A 104 8.95 -4.76 -2.02
CA ALA A 104 8.74 -5.27 -0.67
C ALA A 104 10.10 -5.37 0.02
N SER A 105 10.22 -4.75 1.18
CA SER A 105 11.48 -4.67 1.92
C SER A 105 11.27 -4.85 3.41
N ASN A 106 12.29 -5.34 4.10
CA ASN A 106 12.35 -5.29 5.57
C ASN A 106 13.00 -4.00 6.10
N TYR A 107 13.20 -3.01 5.24
CA TYR A 107 13.45 -1.62 5.63
C TYR A 107 12.27 -1.06 6.43
N THR A 108 12.57 -0.06 7.28
CA THR A 108 11.54 0.78 7.89
C THR A 108 11.64 2.19 7.31
N LEU A 109 10.55 2.97 7.37
CA LEU A 109 10.56 4.37 6.94
C LEU A 109 11.66 5.19 7.65
N GLU A 110 11.97 4.85 8.91
CA GLU A 110 13.05 5.51 9.67
C GLU A 110 14.45 5.14 9.19
N MET A 111 14.61 3.97 8.57
CA MET A 111 15.86 3.59 7.93
C MET A 111 16.02 4.32 6.60
N ASP A 112 14.96 4.47 5.81
CA ASP A 112 15.00 5.23 4.55
C ASP A 112 15.43 6.69 4.76
N LYS A 113 14.98 7.32 5.85
CA LYS A 113 15.40 8.67 6.25
C LYS A 113 16.88 8.80 6.61
N LYS A 114 17.53 7.69 6.98
CA LYS A 114 18.94 7.66 7.39
C LYS A 114 19.88 7.37 6.22
N VAL A 115 19.35 7.08 5.03
CA VAL A 115 20.17 6.85 3.85
C VAL A 115 20.73 8.19 3.37
N ASP A 116 22.06 8.33 3.40
CA ASP A 116 22.75 9.61 3.18
C ASP A 116 22.49 10.25 1.82
N PHE A 117 22.11 9.47 0.82
CA PHE A 117 21.86 9.96 -0.53
C PHE A 117 20.36 10.12 -0.86
N HIS A 118 19.44 9.74 0.04
CA HIS A 118 18.01 10.05 -0.11
C HIS A 118 17.71 11.51 0.27
N GLY A 119 16.69 12.12 -0.33
CA GLY A 119 16.32 13.52 -0.06
C GLY A 119 14.84 13.83 -0.25
N ASP A 120 14.46 15.08 0.04
CA ASP A 120 13.10 15.60 -0.12
C ASP A 120 12.02 14.74 0.54
N PHE A 121 12.27 14.36 1.80
CA PHE A 121 11.38 13.51 2.57
C PHE A 121 10.06 14.21 2.90
N LYS A 122 8.95 13.49 2.67
CA LYS A 122 7.63 13.91 3.14
C LYS A 122 6.86 12.73 3.69
N GLU A 123 6.39 12.88 4.92
CA GLU A 123 5.55 11.92 5.61
C GLU A 123 4.07 12.24 5.39
N PHE A 124 3.26 11.19 5.29
CA PHE A 124 1.81 11.27 5.16
C PHE A 124 1.18 9.91 5.44
N ASP A 125 -0.15 9.83 5.43
CA ASP A 125 -0.89 8.58 5.57
C ASP A 125 -1.55 8.16 4.26
N ILE A 126 -1.55 6.85 4.00
CA ILE A 126 -2.31 6.22 2.92
C ILE A 126 -3.12 5.08 3.51
N ASN A 127 -4.46 5.18 3.45
CA ASN A 127 -5.38 4.16 3.97
C ASN A 127 -5.09 3.75 5.43
N GLY A 128 -4.68 4.72 6.26
CA GLY A 128 -4.35 4.48 7.68
C GLY A 128 -2.96 3.88 7.93
N ARG A 129 -2.12 3.77 6.89
CA ARG A 129 -0.71 3.35 6.99
C ARG A 129 0.19 4.57 6.81
N ARG A 130 1.21 4.69 7.67
CA ARG A 130 2.25 5.70 7.49
C ARG A 130 2.97 5.48 6.17
N ALA A 131 3.31 6.56 5.51
CA ALA A 131 4.00 6.56 4.23
C ALA A 131 5.09 7.63 4.22
N LEU A 132 6.12 7.38 3.40
CA LEU A 132 7.22 8.28 3.16
C LEU A 132 7.45 8.40 1.66
N SER A 133 7.39 9.62 1.12
CA SER A 133 7.89 9.92 -0.22
C SER A 133 9.27 10.55 -0.14
N PHE A 134 10.14 10.23 -1.09
CA PHE A 134 11.50 10.79 -1.15
C PHE A 134 12.10 10.66 -2.55
N LEU A 135 13.11 11.47 -2.83
CA LEU A 135 14.02 11.28 -3.96
C LEU A 135 15.07 10.23 -3.59
N ILE A 136 15.29 9.27 -4.50
CA ILE A 136 16.30 8.22 -4.30
C ILE A 136 17.70 8.82 -4.32
N TYR A 137 17.95 9.88 -5.10
CA TYR A 137 19.20 10.61 -5.06
C TYR A 137 18.92 12.09 -4.74
N LYS A 138 19.64 12.65 -3.76
CA LYS A 138 19.51 14.05 -3.33
C LYS A 138 19.65 14.99 -4.52
N ASN A 139 18.69 15.90 -4.65
CA ASN A 139 18.64 16.90 -5.71
C ASN A 139 18.51 16.33 -7.14
N ASP A 140 18.10 15.07 -7.27
CA ASP A 140 17.85 14.42 -8.56
C ASP A 140 16.38 14.00 -8.68
N PRO A 141 15.56 14.73 -9.46
CA PRO A 141 14.15 14.41 -9.65
C PRO A 141 13.93 13.22 -10.60
N THR A 142 14.98 12.63 -11.16
CA THR A 142 14.86 11.52 -12.12
C THR A 142 14.57 10.18 -11.46
N ALA A 143 14.69 10.06 -10.14
CA ALA A 143 14.41 8.84 -9.39
C ALA A 143 13.82 9.14 -8.01
N CYS A 144 12.70 8.50 -7.69
CA CYS A 144 11.98 8.71 -6.44
C CYS A 144 11.30 7.42 -5.99
N ALA A 145 10.85 7.43 -4.74
CA ALA A 145 10.12 6.34 -4.13
C ALA A 145 8.99 6.85 -3.24
N ILE A 146 7.97 6.01 -3.10
CA ILE A 146 6.97 6.13 -2.05
C ILE A 146 6.82 4.77 -1.37
N ASP A 147 7.17 4.73 -0.10
CA ASP A 147 7.07 3.54 0.74
C ASP A 147 5.95 3.69 1.77
N VAL A 148 5.19 2.62 1.97
CA VAL A 148 4.15 2.48 2.98
C VAL A 148 4.58 1.46 4.03
N GLU A 149 4.40 1.82 5.29
CA GLU A 149 4.71 0.98 6.44
C GLU A 149 3.90 -0.31 6.41
N ALA A 150 4.55 -1.44 6.68
CA ALA A 150 3.97 -2.78 6.74
C ALA A 150 4.49 -3.52 7.98
N THR A 151 3.76 -4.57 8.39
CA THR A 151 4.19 -5.46 9.49
C THR A 151 5.56 -6.10 9.26
N THR A 152 5.96 -6.30 8.00
CA THR A 152 7.27 -6.87 7.63
C THR A 152 8.32 -5.83 7.25
N GLY A 153 8.03 -4.52 7.35
CA GLY A 153 8.91 -3.44 6.89
C GLY A 153 8.18 -2.42 6.04
N THR A 154 8.47 -2.37 4.74
CA THR A 154 7.81 -1.47 3.78
C THR A 154 7.35 -2.21 2.53
N TYR A 155 6.23 -1.74 1.97
CA TYR A 155 5.87 -1.97 0.58
C TYR A 155 5.88 -0.64 -0.15
N GLY A 156 6.21 -0.60 -1.43
CA GLY A 156 6.33 0.70 -2.10
C GLY A 156 6.45 0.64 -3.60
N VAL A 157 6.61 1.83 -4.17
CA VAL A 157 6.86 2.04 -5.59
C VAL A 157 8.06 2.95 -5.76
N ASN A 158 9.02 2.48 -6.57
CA ASN A 158 10.08 3.33 -7.10
C ASN A 158 9.72 3.73 -8.52
N ALA A 159 9.93 4.98 -8.90
CA ALA A 159 9.84 5.44 -10.28
C ALA A 159 11.17 6.06 -10.70
N SER A 160 11.61 5.81 -11.93
CA SER A 160 12.84 6.41 -12.45
C SER A 160 12.80 6.66 -13.96
N SER A 161 13.48 7.69 -14.44
CA SER A 161 13.51 8.05 -15.85
C SER A 161 14.83 8.67 -16.25
N ALA A 162 15.58 8.02 -17.16
CA ALA A 162 16.82 8.57 -17.70
C ALA A 162 16.61 9.88 -18.48
N MET A 163 15.38 10.17 -18.90
CA MET A 163 15.01 11.41 -19.60
C MET A 163 14.42 12.47 -18.66
N GLY A 164 14.21 12.16 -17.38
CA GLY A 164 13.53 13.04 -16.42
C GLY A 164 12.03 13.24 -16.69
N THR A 165 11.44 12.45 -17.59
CA THR A 165 10.02 12.54 -17.97
C THR A 165 9.26 11.28 -17.57
N PHE A 166 8.01 11.43 -17.13
CA PHE A 166 7.18 10.33 -16.60
C PHE A 166 5.86 10.17 -17.36
N GLY A 167 5.89 10.36 -18.68
CA GLY A 167 4.68 10.30 -19.51
C GLY A 167 3.75 11.48 -19.23
N ASP A 168 2.49 11.19 -18.91
CA ASP A 168 1.46 12.19 -18.60
C ASP A 168 1.56 12.72 -17.16
N PHE A 169 2.43 12.13 -16.32
CA PHE A 169 2.65 12.59 -14.96
C PHE A 169 3.61 13.78 -14.93
N PRO A 170 3.30 14.84 -14.15
CA PRO A 170 4.10 16.07 -14.12
C PRO A 170 5.49 15.87 -13.50
N ASP A 171 5.65 14.89 -12.61
CA ASP A 171 6.90 14.60 -11.93
C ASP A 171 6.97 13.12 -11.48
N CYS A 172 8.14 12.75 -10.96
CA CYS A 172 8.41 11.40 -10.49
C CYS A 172 7.46 10.96 -9.36
N LEU A 173 7.27 11.82 -8.35
CA LEU A 173 6.48 11.47 -7.16
C LEU A 173 5.00 11.30 -7.49
N THR A 174 4.48 12.07 -8.45
CA THR A 174 3.12 11.92 -8.96
C THR A 174 2.96 10.61 -9.72
N ALA A 175 3.93 10.21 -10.53
CA ALA A 175 3.94 8.90 -11.18
C ALA A 175 4.00 7.75 -10.17
N ALA A 176 4.92 7.84 -9.20
CA ALA A 176 5.06 6.85 -8.13
C ALA A 176 3.76 6.71 -7.32
N ARG A 177 3.12 7.84 -6.97
CA ARG A 177 1.86 7.85 -6.23
C ARG A 177 0.73 7.17 -7.00
N ALA A 178 0.56 7.50 -8.29
CA ALA A 178 -0.50 6.91 -9.10
C ALA A 178 -0.36 5.38 -9.21
N HIS A 179 0.86 4.88 -9.42
CA HIS A 179 1.11 3.44 -9.49
C HIS A 179 1.00 2.77 -8.12
N LEU A 180 1.45 3.43 -7.05
CA LEU A 180 1.28 2.95 -5.69
C LEU A 180 -0.21 2.78 -5.39
N ASP A 181 -1.04 3.77 -5.67
CA ASP A 181 -2.49 3.68 -5.43
C ASP A 181 -3.13 2.49 -6.16
N ALA A 182 -2.63 2.12 -7.35
CA ALA A 182 -3.07 0.94 -8.08
C ALA A 182 -2.56 -0.39 -7.49
N PHE A 183 -1.39 -0.38 -6.83
CA PHE A 183 -0.76 -1.58 -6.26
C PHE A 183 -1.17 -1.85 -4.82
N LEU A 184 -1.56 -0.82 -4.06
CA LEU A 184 -1.94 -0.91 -2.64
C LEU A 184 -2.91 -2.04 -2.31
N PRO A 185 -3.97 -2.34 -3.10
CA PRO A 185 -4.88 -3.43 -2.79
C PRO A 185 -4.21 -4.82 -2.77
N TYR A 186 -3.03 -4.95 -3.37
CA TYR A 186 -2.27 -6.19 -3.46
C TYR A 186 -1.13 -6.25 -2.44
N PHE A 187 -0.85 -5.14 -1.76
CA PHE A 187 0.11 -5.11 -0.66
C PHE A 187 -0.56 -5.60 0.63
N PRO A 188 0.05 -6.56 1.34
CA PRO A 188 -0.42 -6.95 2.65
C PRO A 188 -0.53 -5.76 3.60
N ALA A 189 -1.49 -5.86 4.52
CA ALA A 189 -1.68 -4.89 5.60
C ALA A 189 -0.57 -4.99 6.66
#